data_AF-A0A2N2NWA0-F1
#
_entry.id   AF-A0A2N2NWA0-F1
#
_cell.length_a   1.000
_cell.length_b   1.000
_cell.length_c   1.000
_cell.angle_alpha   90.00
_cell.angle_beta   90.00
_cell.angle_gamma   90.00
#
_symmetry.space_group_name_H-M   'P 1'
#
loop_
_entity.id
_entity.type
_entity.pdbx_description
1 polymer ?
#
loop_
_entity_poly.entity_id
_entity_poly.type
_entity_poly.pdbx_seq_one_letter_code
_entity_poly.pdbx_strand_id
1 'polypeptide(L)'
;MLLTAYCINFLVAATGYTSTGIVGRQRLLKFAIIDSAAYSVYMFVGAVIPVKFLISYEGFMAFIGVNFLIMFILNILHYKKHKDKLNLKLIYIWIGFLIVNIGYFVFLLEDIGGNLYQNYAVWFNENDALHVLLILWSCLILVLLRKDLIDKVDNSPSQDTTNI
;
A
#
# COMPACT_ATOMS: atom_id res chain seq x y z
N MET A 1 6.91 -7.91 8.05
CA MET A 1 6.85 -6.48 8.42
C MET A 1 7.93 -5.65 7.74
N LEU A 2 9.23 -5.88 8.01
CA LEU A 2 10.33 -5.06 7.43
C LEU A 2 10.39 -5.11 5.90
N LEU A 3 10.29 -6.30 5.30
CA LEU A 3 10.20 -6.45 3.84
C LEU A 3 8.99 -5.71 3.26
N THR A 4 7.83 -5.82 3.91
CA THR A 4 6.59 -5.15 3.52
C THR A 4 6.75 -3.63 3.55
N ALA A 5 7.43 -3.08 4.55
CA ALA A 5 7.73 -1.66 4.64
C ALA A 5 8.59 -1.17 3.46
N TYR A 6 9.63 -1.93 3.08
CA TYR A 6 10.43 -1.61 1.90
C TYR A 6 9.61 -1.63 0.60
N CYS A 7 8.72 -2.63 0.43
CA CYS A 7 7.83 -2.70 -0.72
C CYS A 7 6.89 -1.50 -0.79
N ILE A 8 6.31 -1.08 0.33
CA ILE A 8 5.42 0.09 0.40
C ILE A 8 6.20 1.37 0.10
N ASN A 9 7.41 1.53 0.63
CA ASN A 9 8.25 2.69 0.33
C ASN A 9 8.68 2.75 -1.14
N PHE A 10 8.90 1.60 -1.78
CA PHE A 10 9.11 1.54 -3.23
C PHE A 10 7.85 1.94 -4.01
N LEU A 11 6.66 1.50 -3.54
CA LEU A 11 5.37 1.89 -4.13
C LEU A 11 5.13 3.41 -4.00
N VAL A 12 5.48 4.03 -2.87
CA VAL A 12 5.44 5.49 -2.66
C VAL A 12 6.32 6.19 -3.69
N ALA A 13 7.56 5.72 -3.86
CA ALA A 13 8.51 6.30 -4.81
C ALA A 13 8.02 6.15 -6.27
N ALA A 14 7.47 4.99 -6.63
CA ALA A 14 6.90 4.73 -7.94
C ALA A 14 5.66 5.60 -8.22
N THR A 15 4.77 5.75 -7.24
CA THR A 15 3.58 6.63 -7.34
C THR A 15 3.99 8.09 -7.48
N GLY A 16 5.05 8.53 -6.79
CA GLY A 16 5.63 9.86 -6.97
C GLY A 16 6.18 10.09 -8.37
N TYR A 17 6.70 9.04 -9.00
CA TYR A 17 7.21 9.07 -10.37
C TYR A 17 6.09 9.24 -11.41
N THR A 18 4.94 8.62 -11.20
CA THR A 18 3.80 8.65 -12.13
C THR A 18 2.89 9.86 -11.91
N SER A 19 2.77 10.34 -10.67
CA SER A 19 1.71 11.28 -10.27
C SER A 19 2.24 12.65 -9.82
N THR A 20 3.55 12.90 -9.84
CA THR A 20 4.09 14.24 -9.53
C THR A 20 5.21 14.65 -10.48
N GLY A 21 5.27 15.94 -10.83
CA GLY A 21 6.37 16.50 -11.62
C GLY A 21 7.74 16.36 -10.94
N ILE A 22 8.81 16.78 -11.63
CA ILE A 22 10.22 16.59 -11.24
C ILE A 22 10.53 16.96 -9.76
N VAL A 23 9.91 18.01 -9.23
CA VAL A 23 10.12 18.48 -7.84
C VAL A 23 9.39 17.61 -6.80
N GLY A 24 8.20 17.10 -7.14
CA GLY A 24 7.44 16.20 -6.26
C GLY A 24 8.08 14.81 -6.16
N ARG A 25 8.61 14.31 -7.28
CA ARG A 25 9.40 13.07 -7.34
C ARG A 25 10.58 13.07 -6.37
N GLN A 26 11.39 14.13 -6.34
CA GLN A 26 12.55 14.18 -5.43
C GLN A 26 12.16 14.26 -3.95
N ARG A 27 11.04 14.94 -3.62
CA ARG A 27 10.55 15.01 -2.24
C ARG A 27 10.01 13.68 -1.75
N LEU A 28 9.22 12.98 -2.58
CA LEU A 28 8.68 11.65 -2.24
C LEU A 28 9.78 10.60 -2.12
N LEU A 29 10.83 10.68 -2.94
CA LEU A 29 11.96 9.77 -2.87
C LEU A 29 12.80 10.00 -1.60
N LYS A 30 13.07 11.26 -1.24
CA LYS A 30 13.72 11.59 0.05
C LYS A 30 12.86 11.16 1.24
N PHE A 31 11.55 11.34 1.15
CA PHE A 31 10.62 10.92 2.19
C PHE A 31 10.61 9.39 2.35
N ALA A 32 10.52 8.62 1.27
CA ALA A 32 10.57 7.15 1.30
C ALA A 32 11.90 6.61 1.89
N ILE A 33 13.03 7.27 1.61
CA ILE A 33 14.34 6.89 2.21
C ILE A 33 14.34 7.17 3.71
N ILE A 34 13.90 8.37 4.12
CA ILE A 34 13.83 8.76 5.54
C ILE A 34 12.87 7.85 6.31
N ASP A 35 11.70 7.58 5.75
CA ASP A 35 10.69 6.72 6.34
C ASP A 35 11.19 5.28 6.47
N SER A 36 11.86 4.76 5.44
CA SER A 36 12.47 3.44 5.50
C SER A 36 13.56 3.32 6.57
N ALA A 37 14.38 4.36 6.74
CA ALA A 37 15.38 4.41 7.81
C ALA A 37 14.72 4.51 9.19
N ALA A 38 13.69 5.35 9.32
CA ALA A 38 12.94 5.54 10.56
C ALA A 38 12.22 4.25 10.98
N TYR A 39 11.57 3.53 10.05
CA TYR A 39 10.93 2.25 10.34
C TYR A 39 11.95 1.16 10.70
N SER A 40 13.14 1.18 10.10
CA SER A 40 14.22 0.27 10.47
C SER A 40 14.68 0.49 11.91
N VAL A 41 14.84 1.75 12.33
CA VAL A 41 15.17 2.12 13.72
C VAL A 41 14.02 1.75 14.66
N TYR A 42 12.77 2.01 14.27
CA TYR A 42 11.58 1.67 15.05
C TYR A 42 11.50 0.16 15.32
N MET A 43 11.70 -0.67 14.29
CA MET A 43 11.76 -2.12 14.41
C MET A 43 12.94 -2.58 15.26
N PHE A 44 14.10 -1.94 15.14
CA PHE A 44 15.26 -2.27 15.97
C PHE A 44 15.01 -1.97 17.46
N VAL A 45 14.41 -0.82 17.77
CA VAL A 45 14.00 -0.47 19.14
C VAL A 45 12.93 -1.43 19.65
N GLY A 46 11.95 -1.80 18.83
CA GLY A 46 10.94 -2.81 19.17
C GLY A 46 11.51 -4.21 19.40
N ALA A 47 12.61 -4.56 18.74
CA ALA A 47 13.30 -5.83 18.98
C ALA A 47 14.11 -5.83 20.28
N VAL A 48 14.68 -4.68 20.66
CA VAL A 48 15.46 -4.51 21.90
C VAL A 48 14.54 -4.36 23.12
N ILE A 49 13.43 -3.64 22.97
CA ILE A 49 12.42 -3.43 24.02
C ILE A 49 11.21 -4.28 23.62
N PRO A 50 10.93 -5.42 24.28
CA PRO A 50 9.89 -6.38 23.88
C PRO A 50 8.46 -5.89 24.18
N VAL A 51 8.14 -4.67 23.75
CA VAL A 51 6.80 -4.12 23.76
C VAL A 51 6.05 -4.77 22.60
N LYS A 52 5.09 -5.64 22.94
CA LYS A 52 4.28 -6.40 21.96
C LYS A 52 3.66 -5.51 20.88
N PHE A 53 3.25 -4.29 21.23
CA PHE A 53 2.66 -3.31 20.32
C PHE A 53 3.64 -2.82 19.23
N LEU A 54 4.93 -2.68 19.52
CA LEU A 54 5.91 -2.17 18.55
C LEU A 54 6.20 -3.18 17.43
N ILE A 55 6.09 -4.48 17.74
CA ILE A 55 6.33 -5.58 16.78
C ILE A 55 5.00 -6.06 16.15
N SER A 56 3.85 -5.68 16.72
CA SER A 56 2.54 -6.09 16.20
C SER A 56 2.17 -5.34 14.91
N TYR A 57 1.16 -5.89 14.21
CA TYR A 57 0.59 -5.27 13.03
C TYR A 57 -0.02 -3.88 13.32
N GLU A 58 -0.55 -3.67 14.54
CA GLU A 58 -1.12 -2.39 14.95
C GLU A 58 -0.05 -1.27 14.96
N GLY A 59 1.13 -1.54 15.54
CA GLY A 59 2.25 -0.59 15.53
C GLY A 59 2.76 -0.33 14.12
N PHE A 60 2.83 -1.37 13.28
CA PHE A 60 3.14 -1.23 11.86
C PHE A 60 2.13 -0.34 11.13
N MET A 61 0.83 -0.53 11.35
CA MET A 61 -0.23 0.25 10.73
C MET A 61 -0.28 1.68 11.24
N ALA A 62 0.00 1.92 12.52
CA ALA A 62 0.08 3.27 13.06
C ALA A 62 1.21 4.07 12.38
N PHE A 63 2.34 3.42 12.09
CA PHE A 63 3.47 4.04 11.41
C PHE A 63 3.24 4.22 9.91
N ILE A 64 2.95 3.12 9.20
CA ILE A 64 2.79 3.14 7.73
C ILE A 64 1.46 3.75 7.28
N GLY A 65 0.44 3.77 8.15
CA GLY A 65 -0.86 4.37 7.87
C GLY A 65 -0.76 5.86 7.50
N VAL A 66 0.24 6.59 8.04
CA VAL A 66 0.51 7.98 7.66
C VAL A 66 0.98 8.06 6.19
N ASN A 67 1.90 7.18 5.78
CA ASN A 67 2.38 7.11 4.40
C ASN A 67 1.26 6.74 3.43
N PHE A 68 0.41 5.80 3.85
CA PHE A 68 -0.78 5.40 3.13
C PHE A 68 -1.73 6.58 2.90
N LEU A 69 -2.02 7.36 3.95
CA LEU A 69 -2.90 8.53 3.87
C LEU A 69 -2.34 9.62 2.94
N ILE A 70 -1.02 9.86 3.01
CA ILE A 70 -0.33 10.80 2.12
C ILE A 70 -0.48 10.36 0.65
N MET A 71 -0.21 9.09 0.34
CA MET A 71 -0.37 8.54 -1.01
C MET A 71 -1.81 8.62 -1.51
N PHE A 72 -2.78 8.35 -0.63
CA PHE A 72 -4.19 8.45 -0.96
C PHE A 72 -4.60 9.88 -1.34
N ILE A 73 -4.23 10.86 -0.51
CA ILE A 73 -4.51 12.28 -0.76
C ILE A 73 -3.84 12.75 -2.05
N LEU A 74 -2.57 12.38 -2.27
CA LEU A 74 -1.84 12.75 -3.49
C LEU A 74 -2.50 12.18 -4.76
N ASN A 75 -2.96 10.93 -4.74
CA ASN A 75 -3.67 10.33 -5.87
C ASN A 75 -5.02 11.03 -6.14
N ILE A 76 -5.75 11.43 -5.10
CA ILE A 76 -7.00 12.23 -5.25
C ILE A 76 -6.71 13.60 -5.88
N LEU A 77 -5.69 14.30 -5.38
CA LEU A 77 -5.29 15.61 -5.89
C LEU A 77 -4.84 15.52 -7.36
N HIS A 78 -4.07 14.50 -7.71
CA HIS A 78 -3.62 14.27 -9.08
C HIS A 78 -4.78 13.91 -10.00
N TYR A 79 -5.70 13.04 -9.56
CA TYR A 79 -6.91 12.70 -10.30
C TYR A 79 -7.80 13.92 -10.57
N LYS A 80 -7.98 14.81 -9.59
CA LYS A 80 -8.76 16.04 -9.76
C LYS A 80 -8.16 16.96 -10.82
N LYS A 81 -6.83 16.96 -10.97
CA LYS A 81 -6.11 17.83 -11.92
C LYS A 81 -6.00 17.23 -13.32
N HIS A 82 -5.76 15.93 -13.44
CA HIS A 82 -5.44 15.28 -14.71
C HIS A 82 -6.54 14.34 -15.24
N LYS A 83 -7.58 14.03 -14.45
CA LYS A 83 -8.72 13.13 -14.78
C LYS A 83 -8.30 11.80 -15.42
N ASP A 84 -7.14 11.30 -15.04
CA ASP A 84 -6.59 10.08 -15.60
C ASP A 84 -7.25 8.85 -14.99
N LYS A 85 -7.70 7.92 -15.85
CA LYS A 85 -8.42 6.71 -15.46
C LYS A 85 -7.57 5.79 -14.58
N LEU A 86 -6.24 5.80 -14.77
CA LEU A 86 -5.31 5.03 -13.95
C LEU A 86 -5.33 5.50 -12.48
N ASN A 87 -5.33 6.81 -12.26
CA ASN A 87 -5.35 7.40 -10.92
C ASN A 87 -6.67 7.10 -10.18
N LEU A 88 -7.80 7.05 -10.89
CA LEU A 88 -9.07 6.63 -10.30
C LEU A 88 -9.07 5.16 -9.88
N LYS A 89 -8.44 4.28 -10.67
CA LYS A 89 -8.27 2.87 -10.28
C LYS A 89 -7.35 2.70 -9.08
N LEU A 90 -6.28 3.48 -9.01
CA LEU A 90 -5.42 3.56 -7.83
C LEU A 90 -6.23 3.96 -6.59
N ILE A 91 -7.08 4.98 -6.68
CA ILE A 91 -7.96 5.40 -5.56
C ILE A 91 -8.84 4.24 -5.08
N TYR A 92 -9.45 3.46 -5.98
CA TYR A 92 -10.24 2.29 -5.58
C TYR A 92 -9.40 1.21 -4.88
N ILE A 93 -8.14 1.04 -5.28
CA ILE A 93 -7.22 0.12 -4.62
C ILE A 93 -6.87 0.60 -3.22
N TRP A 94 -6.61 1.90 -3.04
CA TRP A 94 -6.41 2.49 -1.72
C TRP A 94 -7.68 2.34 -0.85
N ILE A 95 -8.87 2.59 -1.40
CA ILE A 95 -10.13 2.35 -0.67
C ILE A 95 -10.27 0.88 -0.26
N GLY A 96 -9.96 -0.05 -1.16
CA GLY A 96 -9.96 -1.48 -0.86
C GLY A 96 -9.00 -1.84 0.28
N PHE A 97 -7.82 -1.25 0.31
CA PHE A 97 -6.86 -1.48 1.39
C PHE A 97 -7.35 -0.89 2.72
N LEU A 98 -8.01 0.27 2.69
CA LEU A 98 -8.65 0.83 3.88
C LEU A 98 -9.73 -0.11 4.43
N ILE A 99 -10.54 -0.71 3.55
CA ILE A 99 -11.56 -1.71 3.94
C ILE A 99 -10.91 -2.94 4.58
N VAL A 100 -9.81 -3.46 4.03
CA VAL A 100 -9.06 -4.58 4.64
C VAL A 100 -8.61 -4.23 6.06
N ASN A 101 -8.10 -3.02 6.26
CA ASN A 101 -7.64 -2.56 7.57
C ASN A 101 -8.79 -2.40 8.57
N ILE A 102 -9.90 -1.79 8.15
CA ILE A 102 -11.09 -1.68 8.99
C ILE A 102 -11.61 -3.08 9.34
N GLY A 103 -11.65 -3.99 8.36
CA GLY A 103 -12.05 -5.39 8.58
C GLY A 103 -11.19 -6.09 9.62
N TYR A 104 -9.86 -5.89 9.58
CA TYR A 104 -8.96 -6.40 10.62
C TYR A 104 -9.28 -5.81 12.00
N PHE A 105 -9.45 -4.48 12.12
CA PHE A 105 -9.75 -3.85 13.40
C PHE A 105 -11.10 -4.29 13.98
N VAL A 106 -12.12 -4.48 13.15
CA VAL A 106 -13.41 -5.04 13.58
C VAL A 106 -13.21 -6.47 14.10
N PHE A 107 -12.46 -7.30 13.37
CA PHE A 107 -12.19 -8.69 13.77
C PHE A 107 -11.44 -8.79 15.10
N LEU A 108 -10.50 -7.87 15.32
CA LEU A 108 -9.71 -7.75 16.54
C LEU A 108 -10.55 -7.24 17.72
N LEU A 109 -11.38 -6.20 17.52
CA LEU A 109 -12.18 -5.59 18.59
C LEU A 109 -13.37 -6.46 19.03
N GLU A 110 -13.94 -7.24 18.12
CA GLU A 110 -15.06 -8.14 18.41
C GLU A 110 -14.59 -9.53 18.91
N ASP A 111 -13.27 -9.76 19.03
CA ASP A 111 -12.67 -11.05 19.43
C ASP A 111 -13.27 -12.24 18.66
N ILE A 112 -13.48 -12.04 17.34
CA ILE A 112 -14.17 -13.01 16.49
C ILE A 112 -13.39 -14.32 16.43
N GLY A 113 -12.06 -14.25 16.48
CA GLY A 113 -11.17 -15.42 16.55
C GLY A 113 -11.44 -16.27 17.80
N GLY A 114 -11.54 -15.65 18.97
CA GLY A 114 -11.91 -16.33 20.22
C GLY A 114 -13.31 -16.95 20.17
N ASN A 115 -14.28 -16.21 19.62
CA ASN A 115 -15.67 -16.66 19.51
C ASN A 115 -15.85 -17.84 18.54
N LEU A 116 -15.13 -17.84 17.41
CA LEU A 116 -15.14 -18.95 16.45
C LEU A 116 -14.52 -20.22 17.03
N TYR A 117 -13.44 -20.08 17.79
CA TYR A 117 -12.79 -21.21 18.44
C TYR A 117 -13.71 -21.84 19.50
N GLN A 118 -14.39 -21.03 20.31
CA GLN A 118 -15.28 -21.53 21.35
C GLN A 118 -16.55 -22.22 20.80
N ASN A 119 -17.12 -21.71 19.70
CA ASN A 119 -18.38 -22.24 19.17
C ASN A 119 -18.19 -23.34 18.11
N TYR A 120 -17.13 -23.26 17.30
CA TYR A 120 -16.95 -24.13 16.13
C TYR A 120 -15.65 -24.93 16.17
N ALA A 121 -14.81 -24.75 17.21
CA ALA A 121 -13.47 -25.36 17.32
C ALA A 121 -12.56 -25.09 16.12
N VAL A 122 -12.85 -24.04 15.34
CA VAL A 122 -12.05 -23.63 14.19
C VAL A 122 -10.92 -22.75 14.69
N TRP A 123 -9.68 -23.15 14.44
CA TRP A 123 -8.50 -22.35 14.78
C TRP A 123 -8.26 -21.32 13.68
N PHE A 124 -8.94 -20.17 13.80
CA PHE A 124 -8.82 -19.04 12.88
C PHE A 124 -8.40 -17.80 13.65
N ASN A 125 -7.16 -17.37 13.44
CA ASN A 125 -6.56 -16.27 14.20
C ASN A 125 -6.76 -14.92 13.50
N GLU A 126 -6.57 -13.79 14.19
CA GLU A 126 -6.72 -12.46 13.57
C GLU A 126 -5.73 -12.26 12.41
N ASN A 127 -4.55 -12.88 12.53
CA ASN A 127 -3.56 -12.89 11.48
C ASN A 127 -4.08 -13.60 10.22
N ASP A 128 -4.82 -14.70 10.34
CA ASP A 128 -5.36 -15.43 9.18
C ASP A 128 -6.45 -14.60 8.47
N ALA A 129 -7.31 -13.93 9.25
CA ALA A 129 -8.31 -12.99 8.73
C ALA A 129 -7.66 -11.89 7.89
N LEU A 130 -6.59 -11.28 8.42
CA LEU A 130 -5.81 -10.26 7.72
C LEU A 130 -5.25 -10.78 6.39
N HIS A 131 -4.67 -11.98 6.38
CA HIS A 131 -4.10 -12.57 5.18
C HIS A 131 -5.16 -12.85 4.12
N VAL A 132 -6.32 -13.40 4.52
CA VAL A 132 -7.45 -13.65 3.60
C VAL A 132 -7.95 -12.35 2.98
N LEU A 133 -8.11 -11.30 3.79
CA LEU A 133 -8.51 -9.97 3.31
C LEU A 133 -7.46 -9.37 2.35
N LEU A 134 -6.17 -9.52 2.64
CA LEU A 134 -5.09 -9.07 1.75
C LEU A 134 -5.06 -9.84 0.42
N ILE A 135 -5.36 -11.14 0.42
CA ILE A 135 -5.47 -11.94 -0.81
C ILE A 135 -6.63 -11.42 -1.67
N LEU A 136 -7.79 -11.18 -1.07
CA LEU A 136 -8.96 -10.65 -1.77
C LEU A 136 -8.66 -9.26 -2.36
N TRP A 137 -7.99 -8.40 -1.60
CA TRP A 137 -7.53 -7.10 -2.08
C TRP A 137 -6.50 -7.21 -3.20
N SER A 138 -5.57 -8.16 -3.13
CA SER A 138 -4.61 -8.43 -4.20
C SER A 138 -5.31 -8.87 -5.49
N CYS A 139 -6.35 -9.70 -5.38
CA CYS A 139 -7.20 -10.06 -6.51
C CYS A 139 -7.93 -8.83 -7.10
N LEU A 140 -8.43 -7.93 -6.26
CA LEU A 140 -9.05 -6.68 -6.70
C LEU A 140 -8.06 -5.82 -7.50
N ILE A 141 -6.81 -5.68 -7.04
CA ILE A 141 -5.76 -4.99 -7.77
C ILE A 141 -5.56 -5.60 -9.15
N LEU A 142 -5.38 -6.92 -9.22
CA LEU A 142 -5.14 -7.63 -10.47
C LEU A 142 -6.29 -7.39 -11.45
N VAL A 143 -7.54 -7.49 -11.00
CA VAL A 143 -8.71 -7.28 -11.86
C VAL A 143 -8.81 -5.83 -12.35
N LEU A 144 -8.55 -4.83 -11.49
CA LEU A 144 -8.62 -3.41 -11.87
C LEU A 144 -7.51 -3.02 -12.85
N LEU A 145 -6.26 -3.41 -12.56
CA LEU A 145 -5.08 -2.99 -13.32
C LEU A 145 -4.83 -3.82 -14.57
N ARG A 146 -5.33 -5.06 -14.65
CA ARG A 146 -5.10 -5.93 -15.82
C ARG A 146 -5.46 -5.27 -17.15
N LYS A 147 -6.45 -4.39 -17.17
CA LYS A 147 -6.88 -3.70 -18.39
C LYS A 147 -5.99 -2.52 -18.79
N ASP A 148 -5.26 -1.93 -17.85
CA ASP A 148 -4.42 -0.73 -18.10
C ASP A 148 -2.93 -1.06 -18.18
N LEU A 149 -2.52 -2.24 -17.69
CA LEU A 149 -1.14 -2.75 -17.79
C LEU A 149 -0.86 -3.49 -19.11
N ILE A 150 -1.85 -3.64 -19.98
CA ILE A 150 -1.59 -4.10 -21.35
C ILE A 150 -0.88 -2.96 -22.05
N ASP A 151 0.45 -3.05 -22.07
CA ASP A 151 1.31 -2.17 -22.83
C ASP A 151 0.87 -2.27 -24.29
N LYS A 152 0.10 -1.29 -24.76
CA LYS A 152 -0.16 -1.15 -26.18
C LYS A 152 1.19 -0.76 -26.76
N VAL A 153 1.90 -1.73 -27.35
CA VAL A 153 3.02 -1.47 -28.24
C VAL A 153 2.48 -0.52 -29.31
N ASP A 154 2.80 0.75 -29.16
CA ASP A 154 2.42 1.76 -30.12
C ASP A 154 3.31 1.52 -31.34
N ASN A 155 2.76 0.86 -32.35
CA ASN A 155 3.40 0.63 -33.64
C ASN A 155 3.46 1.95 -34.45
N SER A 156 3.86 3.03 -33.80
CA SER A 156 4.12 4.32 -34.43
C SER A 156 5.51 4.20 -35.07
N PRO A 157 5.64 4.21 -36.41
CA PRO A 157 6.94 4.11 -37.05
C PRO A 157 7.79 5.29 -36.59
N SER A 158 8.98 4.97 -36.07
CA SER A 158 10.02 5.94 -35.72
C SER A 158 10.25 6.86 -36.92
N GLN A 159 9.82 8.12 -36.82
CA GLN A 159 10.28 9.16 -37.73
C GLN A 159 11.76 9.38 -37.46
N ASP A 160 12.56 8.63 -38.21
CA ASP A 160 13.97 8.85 -38.42
C ASP A 160 14.12 10.15 -39.20
N THR A 161 14.28 11.27 -38.49
CA THR A 161 14.73 12.53 -39.10
C THR A 161 16.20 12.73 -38.79
N THR A 162 17.05 11.97 -39.48
CA THR A 162 18.41 12.38 -39.79
C THR A 162 18.33 13.40 -40.93
N ASN A 163 18.31 14.69 -40.58
CA ASN A 163 18.64 15.77 -41.50
C ASN A 163 19.90 16.46 -40.96
N ILE A 164 21.05 16.09 -41.54
CA ILE A 164 22.30 16.88 -41.56
C ILE A 164 22.54 17.22 -43.03
#